data_AF-H2XS19-F1
#
_entry.id   AF-H2XS19-F1
#
_cell.length_a   1.000
_cell.length_b   1.000
_cell.length_c   1.000
_cell.angle_alpha   90.00
_cell.angle_beta   90.00
_cell.angle_gamma   90.00
#
_symmetry.space_group_name_H-M   'P 1'
#
loop_
_entity.id
_entity.type
_entity.pdbx_description
1 polymer ?
#
loop_
_entity_poly.entity_id
_entity_poly.type
_entity_poly.pdbx_seq_one_letter_code
_entity_poly.pdbx_strand_id
1 'polypeptide(L)'
;MYYLLGDFNLKNHEINKAVKYYLLDIRIHPERFDSWAGMALARTSQIDDRLRLCESKKSHHKFSDSGTERRAMAALACYKRALSIEADSVKLWIEYGSLAYWIQSMYSRKLMRKSKSIRGDELNIEAKQKQM
;
A
#
# COMPACT_ATOMS: atom_id res chain seq x y z
N MET A 1 0.98 24.31 11.95
CA MET A 1 -0.13 24.90 11.16
C MET A 1 -0.56 23.96 10.03
N TYR A 2 0.36 23.41 9.22
CA TYR A 2 0.00 22.50 8.12
C TYR A 2 -0.57 21.14 8.57
N TYR A 3 -0.14 20.59 9.71
CA TYR A 3 -0.75 19.39 10.30
C TYR A 3 -2.27 19.50 10.45
N LEU A 4 -2.76 20.59 11.08
CA LEU A 4 -4.20 20.79 11.31
C LEU A 4 -4.99 20.90 10.01
N LEU A 5 -4.41 21.51 8.97
CA LEU A 5 -5.00 21.53 7.64
C LEU A 5 -5.03 20.11 7.06
N GLY A 6 -3.97 19.33 7.22
CA GLY A 6 -3.93 17.92 6.82
C GLY A 6 -5.05 17.11 7.46
N ASP A 7 -5.21 17.22 8.78
CA ASP A 7 -6.22 16.49 9.55
C ASP A 7 -7.65 16.92 9.19
N PHE A 8 -7.89 18.23 9.03
CA PHE A 8 -9.17 18.76 8.55
C PHE A 8 -9.54 18.19 7.17
N ASN A 9 -8.61 18.21 6.22
CA ASN A 9 -8.85 17.68 4.88
C ASN A 9 -9.04 16.16 4.89
N LEU A 10 -8.34 15.43 5.77
CA LEU A 10 -8.49 13.99 5.92
C LEU A 10 -9.89 13.62 6.38
N LYS A 11 -10.41 14.33 7.40
CA LYS A 11 -11.78 14.15 7.93
C LYS A 11 -12.87 14.48 6.89
N ASN A 12 -12.60 15.43 5.99
CA ASN A 12 -13.51 15.77 4.89
C ASN A 12 -13.36 14.88 3.64
N HIS A 13 -12.65 13.75 3.75
CA HIS A 13 -12.35 12.84 2.64
C HIS A 13 -11.58 13.49 1.46
N GLU A 14 -10.95 14.65 1.66
CA GLU A 14 -10.09 15.30 0.67
C GLU A 14 -8.65 14.78 0.74
N ILE A 15 -8.48 13.47 0.54
CA ILE A 15 -7.23 12.74 0.81
C ILE A 15 -6.03 13.32 0.05
N ASN A 16 -6.22 13.75 -1.21
CA ASN A 16 -5.14 14.34 -2.00
C ASN A 16 -4.61 15.65 -1.42
N LYS A 17 -5.50 16.48 -0.85
CA LYS A 17 -5.11 17.72 -0.17
C LYS A 17 -4.46 17.40 1.18
N ALA A 18 -5.02 16.45 1.93
CA ALA A 18 -4.44 15.99 3.18
C ALA A 18 -2.99 15.54 3.02
N VAL A 19 -2.69 14.69 2.02
CA VAL A 19 -1.32 14.23 1.72
C VAL A 19 -0.38 15.40 1.41
N LYS A 20 -0.84 16.41 0.67
CA LYS A 20 -0.03 17.61 0.37
C LYS A 20 0.30 18.39 1.63
N TYR A 21 -0.67 18.64 2.50
CA TYR A 21 -0.45 19.39 3.74
C TYR A 21 0.43 18.62 4.72
N TYR A 22 0.25 17.30 4.86
CA TYR A 22 1.15 16.49 5.66
C TYR A 22 2.58 16.51 5.12
N LEU A 23 2.78 16.49 3.80
CA LEU A 23 4.11 16.58 3.20
C LEU A 23 4.78 17.93 3.51
N LEU A 24 4.03 19.03 3.43
CA LEU A 24 4.52 20.34 3.82
C LEU A 24 4.87 20.40 5.30
N ASP A 25 4.04 19.81 6.16
CA ASP A 25 4.31 19.78 7.61
C ASP A 25 5.55 18.96 7.94
N ILE A 26 5.71 17.77 7.36
CA ILE A 26 6.90 16.91 7.53
C ILE A 26 8.18 17.61 7.06
N ARG A 27 8.11 18.40 5.98
CA ARG A 27 9.27 19.15 5.48
C ARG A 27 9.74 20.20 6.48
N ILE A 28 8.85 20.73 7.30
CA ILE A 28 9.16 21.75 8.32
C ILE A 28 9.47 21.07 9.68
N HIS A 29 8.73 20.03 10.03
CA HIS A 29 8.84 19.29 11.30
C HIS A 29 8.95 17.78 11.04
N PRO A 30 10.14 17.27 10.66
CA PRO A 30 10.32 15.88 10.27
C PRO A 30 10.18 14.87 11.42
N GLU A 31 10.21 15.33 12.67
CA GLU A 31 10.05 14.51 13.88
C GLU A 31 8.61 14.54 14.43
N ARG A 32 7.66 15.18 13.73
CA ARG A 32 6.26 15.19 14.21
C ARG A 32 5.59 13.85 13.91
N PHE A 33 5.29 13.10 14.97
CA PHE A 33 4.54 11.85 14.92
C PHE A 33 3.23 11.97 14.13
N ASP A 34 2.37 12.93 14.49
CA ASP A 34 1.02 13.04 13.94
C ASP A 34 1.00 13.25 12.43
N SER A 35 1.99 13.96 11.89
CA SER A 35 2.07 14.23 10.46
C SER A 35 2.48 12.98 9.66
N TRP A 36 3.38 12.16 10.22
CA TRP A 36 3.73 10.86 9.64
C TRP A 36 2.58 9.86 9.75
N ALA A 37 1.94 9.78 10.92
CA ALA A 37 0.78 8.92 11.15
C ALA A 37 -0.39 9.30 10.23
N GLY A 38 -0.73 10.59 10.16
CA GLY A 38 -1.77 11.12 9.28
C GLY A 38 -1.46 10.89 7.79
N MET A 39 -0.20 11.05 7.37
CA MET A 39 0.21 10.73 6.00
C MET A 39 0.06 9.23 5.69
N ALA A 40 0.43 8.36 6.62
CA ALA A 40 0.32 6.91 6.46
C ALA A 40 -1.15 6.49 6.29
N LEU A 41 -2.03 6.96 7.17
CA LEU A 41 -3.48 6.72 7.12
C LEU A 41 -4.10 7.22 5.82
N ALA A 42 -3.77 8.46 5.41
CA ALA A 42 -4.24 9.03 4.16
C ALA A 42 -3.84 8.17 2.96
N ARG A 43 -2.59 7.69 2.92
CA ARG A 43 -2.11 6.82 1.83
C ARG A 43 -2.75 5.43 1.86
N THR A 44 -2.99 4.85 3.04
CA THR A 44 -3.73 3.58 3.17
C THR A 44 -5.15 3.73 2.61
N SER A 45 -5.86 4.81 2.98
CA SER A 45 -7.21 5.08 2.44
C SER A 45 -7.22 5.17 0.90
N GLN A 46 -6.20 5.78 0.27
CA GLN A 46 -6.09 5.81 -1.20
C GLN A 46 -5.92 4.42 -1.81
N ILE A 47 -5.25 3.51 -1.11
CA ILE A 47 -5.06 2.13 -1.56
C ILE A 47 -6.39 1.39 -1.45
N ASP A 48 -7.08 1.50 -0.31
CA ASP A 48 -8.37 0.85 -0.09
C ASP A 48 -9.42 1.29 -1.10
N ASP A 49 -9.50 2.59 -1.40
CA ASP A 49 -10.45 3.11 -2.39
C ASP A 49 -10.13 2.60 -3.80
N ARG A 50 -8.83 2.46 -4.14
CA ARG A 50 -8.42 1.83 -5.40
C ARG A 50 -8.75 0.35 -5.45
N LEU A 51 -8.65 -0.37 -4.34
CA LEU A 51 -9.01 -1.78 -4.25
C LEU A 51 -10.51 -1.96 -4.43
N ARG A 52 -11.34 -1.18 -3.74
CA ARG A 52 -12.81 -1.17 -3.90
C ARG A 52 -13.23 -0.89 -5.35
N LEU A 53 -12.57 0.08 -6.01
CA LEU A 53 -12.82 0.38 -7.42
C LEU A 53 -12.39 -0.76 -8.36
N CYS A 54 -11.38 -1.54 -8.00
CA CYS A 54 -10.92 -2.70 -8.77
C CYS A 54 -11.82 -3.92 -8.57
N GLU A 55 -12.41 -4.09 -7.39
CA GLU A 55 -13.36 -5.19 -7.11
C GLU A 55 -14.71 -4.94 -7.80
N SER A 56 -15.17 -3.68 -7.83
CA SER A 56 -16.45 -3.30 -8.46
C SER A 56 -16.39 -3.33 -9.99
N LYS A 57 -15.29 -2.86 -10.58
CA LYS A 57 -15.04 -2.99 -12.01
C LYS A 57 -14.43 -4.36 -12.24
N LYS A 58 -15.22 -5.36 -12.66
CA LYS A 58 -14.75 -6.65 -13.24
C LYS A 58 -13.89 -6.46 -14.52
N SER A 59 -13.23 -5.32 -14.66
CA SER A 59 -12.35 -4.99 -15.75
C SER A 59 -11.08 -5.80 -15.58
N HIS A 60 -10.88 -6.73 -16.51
CA HIS A 60 -9.62 -7.41 -16.79
C HIS A 60 -8.46 -6.46 -17.11
N HIS A 61 -8.62 -5.14 -16.97
CA HIS A 61 -7.53 -4.18 -17.08
C HIS A 61 -6.65 -4.26 -15.84
N LYS A 62 -5.75 -5.26 -15.89
CA LYS A 62 -4.53 -5.45 -15.11
C LYS A 62 -4.30 -4.28 -14.16
N PHE A 63 -4.83 -4.40 -12.94
CA PHE A 63 -4.35 -3.64 -11.80
C PHE A 63 -2.83 -3.65 -11.92
N SER A 64 -2.25 -2.50 -12.27
CA SER A 64 -0.82 -2.39 -12.50
C SER A 64 -0.18 -2.63 -11.15
N ASP A 65 0.14 -3.89 -10.92
CA ASP A 65 0.45 -4.46 -9.61
C ASP A 65 1.63 -3.70 -8.98
N SER A 66 2.52 -3.16 -9.81
CA SER A 66 3.67 -2.35 -9.41
C SER A 66 3.30 -0.97 -8.87
N GLY A 67 2.23 -0.35 -9.38
CA GLY A 67 1.83 1.00 -9.00
C GLY A 67 1.19 1.06 -7.62
N THR A 68 0.37 0.07 -7.28
CA THR A 68 -0.26 0.03 -5.94
C THR A 68 0.68 -0.52 -4.90
N GLU A 69 1.52 -1.50 -5.24
CA GLU A 69 2.60 -2.00 -4.39
C GLU A 69 3.55 -0.86 -3.96
N ARG A 70 3.99 -0.01 -4.90
CA ARG A 70 4.83 1.15 -4.58
C ARG A 70 4.15 2.13 -3.61
N ARG A 71 2.84 2.37 -3.77
CA ARG A 71 2.07 3.24 -2.87
C ARG A 71 1.95 2.62 -1.48
N ALA A 72 1.74 1.31 -1.41
CA ALA A 72 1.65 0.56 -0.16
C ALA A 72 2.98 0.56 0.59
N MET A 73 4.11 0.37 -0.12
CA MET A 73 5.45 0.50 0.45
C MET A 73 5.72 1.92 0.98
N ALA A 74 5.27 2.96 0.28
CA ALA A 74 5.40 4.35 0.75
C ALA A 74 4.56 4.60 2.02
N ALA A 75 3.35 4.02 2.11
CA ALA A 75 2.54 4.08 3.32
C ALA A 75 3.20 3.35 4.50
N LEU A 76 3.76 2.14 4.27
CA LEU A 76 4.54 1.42 5.28
C LEU A 76 5.74 2.23 5.78
N ALA A 77 6.45 2.93 4.90
CA ALA A 77 7.57 3.77 5.30
C ALA A 77 7.10 4.91 6.22
N CYS A 78 5.93 5.51 5.96
CA CYS A 78 5.35 6.54 6.81
C CYS A 78 4.97 5.97 8.19
N TYR A 79 4.35 4.79 8.25
CA TYR A 79 4.05 4.11 9.51
C TYR A 79 5.31 3.80 10.32
N LYS A 80 6.33 3.21 9.68
CA LYS A 80 7.61 2.93 10.35
C LYS A 80 8.24 4.18 10.93
N ARG A 81 8.17 5.29 10.18
CA ARG A 81 8.72 6.56 10.65
C ARG A 81 7.94 7.11 11.84
N ALA A 82 6.60 7.10 11.80
CA ALA A 82 5.78 7.46 12.94
C ALA A 82 6.08 6.59 14.17
N LEU A 83 6.13 5.26 13.99
CA LEU A 83 6.43 4.31 15.07
C LEU A 83 7.86 4.43 15.63
N SER A 84 8.82 4.94 14.85
CA SER A 84 10.16 5.25 15.34
C SER A 84 10.21 6.47 16.26
N ILE A 85 9.22 7.36 16.15
CA ILE A 85 9.08 8.56 16.99
C ILE A 85 8.27 8.20 18.24
N GLU A 86 7.14 7.53 18.06
CA GLU A 86 6.26 7.10 19.15
C GLU A 86 5.82 5.65 18.93
N ALA A 87 6.41 4.74 19.70
CA ALA A 87 6.16 3.30 19.58
C ALA A 87 4.92 2.81 20.34
N ASP A 88 4.36 3.63 21.23
CA ASP A 88 3.31 3.23 22.18
C ASP A 88 1.91 3.20 21.56
N SER A 89 1.78 3.69 20.33
CA SER A 89 0.48 3.75 19.64
C SER A 89 0.04 2.38 19.11
N VAL A 90 -0.70 1.63 19.92
CA VAL A 90 -1.30 0.32 19.55
C VAL A 90 -2.15 0.42 18.29
N LYS A 91 -2.93 1.51 18.16
CA LYS A 91 -3.76 1.75 16.98
C LYS A 91 -2.92 1.80 15.71
N LEU A 92 -1.77 2.49 15.76
CA LEU A 92 -0.91 2.62 14.60
C LEU A 92 -0.22 1.30 14.23
N TRP A 93 0.12 0.47 15.23
CA TRP A 93 0.62 -0.89 15.01
C TRP A 93 -0.39 -1.79 14.30
N ILE A 94 -1.67 -1.69 14.63
CA ILE A 94 -2.75 -2.45 13.98
C ILE A 94 -2.86 -2.08 12.50
N GLU A 95 -2.86 -0.79 12.19
CA GLU A 95 -2.93 -0.29 10.80
C GLU A 95 -1.69 -0.71 10.00
N TYR A 96 -0.51 -0.58 10.60
CA TYR A 96 0.75 -1.02 10.02
C TYR A 96 0.74 -2.53 9.72
N GLY A 97 0.34 -3.35 10.70
CA GLY A 97 0.26 -4.81 10.56
C GLY A 97 -0.73 -5.23 9.48
N SER A 98 -1.88 -4.57 9.40
CA SER A 98 -2.92 -4.83 8.39
C SER A 98 -2.39 -4.56 6.98
N LEU A 99 -1.73 -3.41 6.77
CA LEU A 99 -1.13 -3.08 5.48
C LEU A 99 0.03 -4.03 5.13
N ALA A 100 0.87 -4.38 6.10
CA ALA A 100 1.98 -5.31 5.90
C ALA A 100 1.48 -6.71 5.50
N TYR A 101 0.45 -7.21 6.18
CA TYR A 101 -0.19 -8.48 5.84
C TYR A 101 -0.78 -8.44 4.42
N TRP A 102 -1.47 -7.35 4.07
CA TRP A 102 -2.04 -7.19 2.73
C TRP A 102 -0.97 -7.26 1.64
N ILE A 103 0.14 -6.54 1.82
CA ILE A 103 1.28 -6.56 0.89
C ILE A 103 1.87 -7.97 0.77
N GLN A 104 2.11 -8.64 1.90
CA GLN A 104 2.67 -10.00 1.93
C GLN A 104 1.75 -11.00 1.22
N SER A 105 0.44 -10.90 1.46
CA SER A 105 -0.58 -11.70 0.79
C SER A 105 -0.54 -11.50 -0.72
N MET A 106 -0.31 -10.27 -1.19
CA MET A 106 -0.20 -9.98 -2.62
C MET A 106 1.05 -10.59 -3.25
N TYR A 107 2.22 -10.47 -2.61
CA TYR A 107 3.45 -11.10 -3.10
C TYR A 107 3.35 -12.62 -3.11
N SER A 108 2.77 -13.23 -2.08
CA SER A 108 2.52 -14.68 -2.05
C SER A 108 1.68 -15.13 -3.24
N ARG A 109 0.57 -14.44 -3.54
CA ARG A 109 -0.24 -14.71 -4.73
C ARG A 109 0.53 -14.56 -6.04
N LYS A 110 1.37 -13.53 -6.18
CA LYS A 110 2.22 -13.33 -7.37
C LYS A 110 3.20 -14.48 -7.56
N LEU A 111 3.88 -14.89 -6.49
CA LEU A 111 4.85 -15.99 -6.50
C LEU A 111 4.18 -17.32 -6.88
N MET A 112 3.01 -17.61 -6.31
CA MET A 112 2.24 -18.82 -6.64
C MET A 112 1.75 -18.85 -8.09
N ARG A 113 1.43 -17.69 -8.69
CA ARG A 113 1.08 -17.61 -10.12
C ARG A 113 2.30 -17.83 -11.00
N LYS A 114 3.44 -17.27 -10.63
CA LYS A 114 4.71 -17.44 -11.35
C LYS A 114 5.17 -18.90 -11.31
N SER A 115 5.12 -19.55 -10.15
CA SER A 115 5.52 -20.96 -10.02
C SER A 115 4.61 -21.90 -10.84
N LYS A 116 3.30 -21.64 -10.87
CA LYS A 116 2.36 -22.38 -11.73
C LYS A 116 2.63 -22.17 -13.22
N SER A 117 2.99 -20.95 -13.63
CA SER A 117 3.36 -20.66 -15.03
C SER A 117 4.59 -21.44 -15.44
N ILE A 118 5.67 -21.39 -14.63
CA ILE A 118 6.93 -22.09 -14.91
C ILE A 118 6.69 -23.60 -15.04
N ARG A 119 5.95 -24.20 -14.09
CA ARG A 119 5.62 -25.62 -14.13
C ARG A 119 4.76 -26.00 -15.34
N GLY A 120 3.89 -25.11 -15.80
CA GLY A 120 3.09 -25.31 -17.01
C GLY A 120 3.94 -25.34 -18.27
N ASP A 121 4.96 -24.46 -18.34
CA ASP A 121 5.88 -24.39 -19.47
C ASP A 121 6.79 -25.64 -19.53
N GLU A 122 7.29 -26.12 -18.38
CA GLU A 122 8.09 -27.36 -18.27
C GLU A 122 7.33 -28.59 -18.77
N LEU A 123 6.08 -28.79 -18.30
CA LEU A 123 5.24 -29.91 -18.73
C LEU A 123 4.93 -29.87 -20.24
N ASN A 124 4.83 -28.67 -20.82
CA ASN A 124 4.55 -28.49 -22.24
C ASN A 124 5.80 -28.79 -23.11
N ILE A 125 7.01 -28.58 -22.57
CA ILE A 125 8.27 -28.98 -23.21
C ILE A 125 8.43 -30.50 -23.19
N GLU A 126 8.19 -31.14 -22.04
CA GLU A 126 8.26 -32.60 -21.92
C GLU A 126 7.23 -33.32 -22.80
N ALA A 127 6.01 -32.77 -22.92
CA ALA A 127 4.97 -33.33 -23.79
C ALA A 127 5.38 -33.27 -25.28
N LYS A 128 6.05 -32.21 -25.72
CA LYS A 128 6.57 -32.08 -27.09
C LYS A 128 7.74 -33.03 -27.38
N GLN A 129 8.55 -33.34 -26.37
CA GLN A 129 9.67 -34.28 -26.52
C GLN A 129 9.22 -35.75 -26.62
N LYS A 130 8.06 -36.11 -26.06
CA LYS A 130 7.49 -37.47 -26.15
C LYS A 130 6.68 -37.76 -27.41
N GLN A 131 6.44 -36.74 -28.25
CA GLN A 131 5.68 -36.86 -29.51
C GLN A 131 6.57 -36.89 -30.76
N MET A 132 7.91 -36.79 -30.60
CA MET A 132 8.92 -37.10 -31.63
C MET A 132 9.55 -38.45 -31.35
#